data_AF-A0A7R6WDU6-F1
#
_entry.id   AF-A0A7R6WDU6-F1
#
_cell.length_a   1.000
_cell.length_b   1.000
_cell.length_c   1.000
_cell.angle_alpha   90.00
_cell.angle_beta   90.00
_cell.angle_gamma   90.00
#
_symmetry.space_group_name_H-M   'P 1'
#
loop_
_entity.id
_entity.type
_entity.pdbx_description
1 polymer ?
#
loop_
_entity_poly.entity_id
_entity_poly.type
_entity_poly.pdbx_seq_one_letter_code
_entity_poly.pdbx_strand_id
1 'polypeptide(L)'
;MLEANINQANQTESSSIRFDQITGSRRPSNFFWAIATGIGGLGFLLAGLSSYFEKNLLPFAKPIEIIFIPQGMAMSFYGTLAIFLGTFLWLTIFWNVGFGYNIFNKITGRVYIIRLGFPGKNRWLCATYLFEDIQAVQVEIKSGLDPKRELLLVTKDQRIPLLPVGEPLPLSEVEDKAIEIAKILAVPVEGV
;
A
#
# COMPACT_ATOMS: atom_id res chain seq x y z
N MET A 1 26.64 9.11 41.74
CA MET A 1 25.80 10.26 41.29
C MET A 1 26.05 10.63 39.83
N LEU A 2 27.29 10.72 39.37
CA LEU A 2 27.60 11.02 37.95
C LEU A 2 27.12 9.92 36.97
N GLU A 3 27.30 8.64 37.30
CA GLU A 3 26.84 7.53 36.43
C GLU A 3 25.31 7.38 36.35
N ALA A 4 24.58 7.79 37.39
CA ALA A 4 23.12 7.81 37.38
C ALA A 4 22.58 8.92 36.46
N ASN A 5 23.25 10.07 36.40
CA ASN A 5 22.89 11.18 35.51
C ASN A 5 23.27 10.90 34.05
N ILE A 6 24.36 10.16 33.79
CA ILE A 6 24.75 9.76 32.42
C ILE A 6 23.75 8.73 31.86
N ASN A 7 23.24 7.82 32.69
CA ASN A 7 22.20 6.88 32.25
C ASN A 7 20.83 7.54 32.07
N GLN A 8 20.50 8.58 32.84
CA GLN A 8 19.30 9.39 32.60
C GLN A 8 19.43 10.26 31.33
N ALA A 9 20.61 10.82 31.04
CA ALA A 9 20.86 11.53 29.79
C ALA A 9 20.80 10.60 28.56
N ASN A 10 21.41 9.41 28.63
CA ASN A 10 21.38 8.41 27.56
C ASN A 10 19.99 7.78 27.34
N GLN A 11 19.14 7.72 28.37
CA GLN A 11 17.73 7.32 28.20
C GLN A 11 16.88 8.44 27.57
N THR A 12 17.26 9.70 27.75
CA THR A 12 16.54 10.86 27.17
C THR A 12 16.90 11.08 25.69
N GLU A 13 18.09 10.68 25.24
CA GLU A 13 18.55 10.87 23.85
C GLU A 13 18.03 9.81 22.85
N SER A 14 17.47 8.69 23.30
CA SER A 14 17.17 7.55 22.42
C SER A 14 15.93 7.66 21.51
N SER A 15 15.16 8.76 21.54
CA SER A 15 13.96 8.91 20.67
C SER A 15 13.75 10.30 20.08
N SER A 16 14.84 10.91 19.61
CA SER A 16 14.77 12.18 18.87
C SER A 16 14.20 12.02 17.46
N ILE A 17 14.26 10.81 16.87
CA ILE A 17 13.74 10.51 15.54
C ILE A 17 12.88 9.23 15.58
N ARG A 18 11.63 9.32 15.12
CA ARG A 18 10.75 8.16 14.90
C ARG A 18 10.73 7.81 13.41
N PHE A 19 10.82 6.52 13.11
CA PHE A 19 10.73 5.97 11.76
C PHE A 19 9.56 4.98 11.69
N ASP A 20 8.55 5.30 10.89
CA ASP A 20 7.45 4.38 10.58
C ASP A 20 7.57 3.91 9.14
N GLN A 21 7.75 2.61 8.94
CA GLN A 21 7.80 2.00 7.61
C GLN A 21 6.38 1.71 7.10
N ILE A 22 6.16 1.94 5.81
CA ILE A 22 4.89 1.69 5.12
C ILE A 22 5.07 0.58 4.10
N THR A 23 4.27 -0.46 4.26
CA THR A 23 4.23 -1.60 3.34
C THR A 23 3.58 -1.19 2.03
N GLY A 24 4.35 -1.28 0.95
CA GLY A 24 3.90 -1.07 -0.43
C GLY A 24 3.14 -2.25 -1.00
N SER A 25 3.35 -2.51 -2.29
CA SER A 25 2.60 -3.50 -3.06
C SER A 25 2.99 -4.96 -2.79
N ARG A 26 4.04 -5.23 -2.02
CA ARG A 26 4.47 -6.60 -1.67
C ARG A 26 3.65 -7.19 -0.50
N ARG A 27 2.34 -7.25 -0.67
CA ARG A 27 1.41 -7.85 0.30
C ARG A 27 0.97 -9.23 -0.14
N PRO A 28 0.73 -10.17 0.79
CA PRO A 28 0.23 -11.50 0.45
C PRO A 28 -1.03 -11.46 -0.43
N SER A 29 -1.95 -10.53 -0.16
CA SER A 29 -3.16 -10.33 -0.96
C SER A 29 -2.86 -9.96 -2.42
N ASN A 30 -1.87 -9.08 -2.65
CA ASN A 30 -1.47 -8.70 -4.01
C ASN A 30 -0.85 -9.88 -4.77
N PHE A 31 -0.01 -10.69 -4.10
CA PHE A 31 0.54 -11.91 -4.69
C PHE A 31 -0.57 -12.89 -5.06
N PHE A 32 -1.55 -13.12 -4.18
CA PHE A 32 -2.68 -13.97 -4.46
C PHE A 32 -3.44 -13.52 -5.71
N TRP A 33 -3.79 -12.24 -5.80
CA TRP A 33 -4.51 -11.71 -6.96
C TRP A 33 -3.68 -11.74 -8.25
N ALA A 34 -2.38 -11.47 -8.18
CA ALA A 34 -1.49 -11.56 -9.34
C ALA A 34 -1.40 -13.00 -9.88
N ILE A 35 -1.30 -14.00 -8.99
CA ILE A 35 -1.28 -15.42 -9.33
C ILE A 35 -2.62 -15.86 -9.90
N ALA A 36 -3.72 -15.58 -9.19
CA ALA A 36 -5.07 -15.99 -9.60
C ALA A 36 -5.44 -15.40 -10.97
N THR A 37 -5.17 -14.11 -11.17
CA THR A 37 -5.41 -13.42 -12.45
C THR A 37 -4.52 -13.98 -13.56
N GLY A 38 -3.24 -14.24 -13.27
CA GLY A 38 -2.30 -14.79 -14.25
C GLY A 38 -2.67 -16.21 -14.70
N ILE A 39 -2.98 -17.10 -13.75
CA ILE A 39 -3.40 -18.49 -14.05
C ILE A 39 -4.73 -18.49 -14.79
N GLY A 40 -5.72 -17.72 -14.32
CA GLY A 40 -7.02 -17.62 -14.97
C GLY A 40 -6.93 -17.06 -16.39
N GLY A 41 -6.15 -15.99 -16.58
CA GLY A 41 -5.92 -15.39 -17.90
C GLY A 41 -5.21 -16.32 -18.87
N LEU A 42 -4.17 -17.02 -18.41
CA LEU A 42 -3.48 -18.02 -19.22
C LEU A 42 -4.41 -19.18 -19.59
N GLY A 43 -5.22 -19.66 -18.64
CA GLY A 43 -6.20 -20.72 -18.87
C GLY A 43 -7.23 -20.34 -19.94
N PHE A 44 -7.83 -19.15 -19.84
CA PHE A 44 -8.79 -18.67 -20.84
C PHE A 44 -8.16 -18.40 -22.20
N LEU A 45 -6.95 -17.84 -22.24
CA LEU A 45 -6.27 -17.62 -23.52
C LEU A 45 -5.95 -18.96 -24.20
N LEU A 46 -5.42 -19.95 -23.47
CA LEU A 46 -5.12 -21.27 -24.00
C LEU A 46 -6.38 -22.02 -24.44
N ALA A 47 -7.50 -21.88 -23.72
CA ALA A 47 -8.78 -22.47 -24.12
C ALA A 47 -9.29 -21.86 -25.44
N GLY A 48 -9.27 -20.53 -25.58
CA GLY A 48 -9.67 -19.85 -26.81
C GLY A 48 -8.77 -20.17 -28.00
N LEU A 49 -7.45 -20.22 -27.81
CA LEU A 49 -6.49 -20.62 -28.84
C LEU A 49 -6.65 -22.10 -29.23
N SER A 50 -6.94 -22.96 -28.26
CA SER A 50 -7.19 -24.38 -28.49
C SER A 50 -8.43 -24.60 -29.36
N SER A 51 -9.50 -23.84 -29.13
CA SER A 51 -10.70 -23.82 -29.98
C SER A 51 -10.43 -23.26 -31.38
N TYR A 52 -9.55 -22.25 -31.53
CA TYR A 52 -9.19 -21.68 -32.83
C TYR A 52 -8.31 -22.62 -33.69
N PHE A 53 -7.33 -23.30 -33.07
CA PHE A 53 -6.38 -24.17 -33.77
C PHE A 53 -6.80 -25.64 -33.81
N GLU A 54 -7.93 -25.99 -33.18
CA GLU A 54 -8.41 -27.38 -33.00
C GLU A 54 -7.37 -28.32 -32.38
N LYS A 55 -6.43 -27.76 -31.59
CA LYS A 55 -5.37 -28.49 -30.89
C LYS A 55 -5.57 -28.35 -29.40
N ASN A 56 -5.44 -29.43 -28.64
CA ASN A 56 -5.60 -29.36 -27.20
C ASN A 56 -4.34 -28.74 -26.55
N LEU A 57 -4.44 -27.48 -26.15
CA LEU A 57 -3.35 -26.75 -25.48
C LEU A 57 -3.42 -26.87 -23.95
N LEU A 58 -4.53 -27.39 -23.41
CA LEU A 58 -4.73 -27.52 -21.98
C LEU A 58 -4.56 -29.00 -21.57
N PRO A 59 -3.64 -29.31 -20.63
CA PRO A 59 -3.36 -30.69 -20.24
C PRO A 59 -4.53 -31.39 -19.52
N PHE A 60 -5.44 -30.62 -18.90
CA PHE A 60 -6.51 -31.14 -18.03
C PHE A 60 -7.92 -30.85 -18.54
N ALA A 61 -8.07 -30.25 -19.72
CA ALA A 61 -9.37 -29.92 -20.31
C ALA A 61 -9.47 -30.43 -21.76
N LYS A 62 -10.68 -30.45 -22.33
CA LYS A 62 -10.91 -30.71 -23.76
C LYS A 62 -11.54 -29.47 -24.43
N PRO A 63 -10.76 -28.39 -24.68
CA PRO A 63 -11.30 -27.17 -25.26
C PRO A 63 -11.64 -27.30 -26.75
N ILE A 64 -11.26 -28.43 -27.38
CA ILE A 64 -11.62 -28.79 -28.76
C ILE A 64 -13.13 -28.89 -28.95
N GLU A 65 -13.89 -29.21 -27.90
CA GLU A 65 -15.35 -29.30 -27.97
C GLU A 65 -16.03 -27.92 -27.93
N ILE A 66 -15.26 -26.83 -27.72
CA ILE A 66 -15.76 -25.45 -27.67
C ILE A 66 -15.81 -24.86 -29.08
N ILE A 67 -16.97 -24.36 -29.48
CA ILE A 67 -17.13 -23.61 -30.73
C ILE A 67 -16.42 -22.25 -30.59
N PHE A 68 -15.49 -21.95 -31.52
CA PHE A 68 -14.67 -20.75 -31.44
C PHE A 68 -15.52 -19.46 -31.39
N ILE A 69 -16.55 -19.37 -32.23
CA ILE A 69 -17.48 -18.23 -32.22
C ILE A 69 -18.80 -18.68 -31.58
N PRO A 70 -19.30 -18.02 -30.52
CA PRO A 70 -18.75 -16.83 -29.85
C PRO A 70 -17.81 -17.14 -28.67
N GLN A 71 -17.83 -18.38 -28.16
CA GLN A 71 -17.31 -18.71 -26.83
C GLN A 71 -15.77 -18.71 -26.76
N GLY A 72 -15.09 -19.34 -27.73
CA GLY A 72 -13.63 -19.32 -27.82
C GLY A 72 -13.06 -17.91 -28.01
N MET A 73 -13.72 -17.09 -28.83
CA MET A 73 -13.36 -15.69 -29.06
C MET A 73 -13.48 -14.85 -27.78
N ALA A 74 -14.58 -15.02 -27.02
CA ALA A 74 -14.75 -14.36 -25.73
C ALA A 74 -13.66 -14.81 -24.73
N MET A 75 -13.35 -16.11 -24.67
CA MET A 75 -12.28 -16.64 -23.82
C MET A 75 -10.91 -16.07 -24.20
N SER A 76 -10.58 -15.98 -25.50
CA SER A 76 -9.34 -15.33 -25.94
C SER A 76 -9.29 -13.86 -25.52
N PHE A 77 -10.38 -13.11 -25.71
CA PHE A 77 -10.44 -11.69 -25.34
C PHE A 77 -10.24 -11.48 -23.83
N TYR A 78 -11.02 -12.16 -22.99
CA TYR A 78 -10.89 -12.04 -21.53
C TYR A 78 -9.56 -12.60 -21.02
N GLY A 79 -9.04 -13.67 -21.63
CA GLY A 79 -7.72 -14.23 -21.32
C GLY A 79 -6.59 -13.24 -21.59
N THR A 80 -6.61 -12.58 -22.75
CA THR A 80 -5.64 -11.53 -23.09
C THR A 80 -5.71 -10.36 -22.10
N LEU A 81 -6.90 -9.85 -21.78
CA LEU A 81 -7.06 -8.78 -20.79
C LEU A 81 -6.54 -9.19 -19.41
N ALA A 82 -6.85 -10.41 -18.97
CA ALA A 82 -6.39 -10.94 -17.70
C ALA A 82 -4.86 -11.13 -17.67
N ILE A 83 -4.22 -11.51 -18.79
CA ILE A 83 -2.76 -11.56 -18.87
C ILE A 83 -2.16 -10.15 -18.73
N PHE A 84 -2.69 -9.15 -19.45
CA PHE A 84 -2.22 -7.77 -19.30
C PHE A 84 -2.38 -7.27 -17.86
N LEU A 85 -3.53 -7.52 -17.24
CA LEU A 85 -3.79 -7.17 -15.85
C LEU A 85 -2.85 -7.92 -14.89
N GLY A 86 -2.66 -9.22 -15.07
CA GLY A 86 -1.77 -10.04 -14.28
C GLY A 86 -0.31 -9.57 -14.38
N THR A 87 0.17 -9.27 -15.59
CA THR A 87 1.50 -8.69 -15.81
C THR A 87 1.62 -7.33 -15.11
N PHE A 88 0.61 -6.46 -15.22
CA PHE A 88 0.61 -5.18 -14.52
C PHE A 88 0.69 -5.34 -12.99
N LEU A 89 -0.05 -6.29 -12.41
CA LEU A 89 0.01 -6.59 -10.97
C LEU A 89 1.41 -7.11 -10.57
N TRP A 90 1.98 -8.04 -11.33
CA TRP A 90 3.34 -8.54 -11.10
C TRP A 90 4.40 -7.44 -11.17
N LEU A 91 4.30 -6.55 -12.14
CA LEU A 91 5.18 -5.39 -12.28
C LEU A 91 5.05 -4.43 -11.09
N THR A 92 3.83 -4.17 -10.64
CA THR A 92 3.54 -3.33 -9.46
C THR A 92 4.14 -3.92 -8.18
N ILE A 93 4.07 -5.24 -8.01
CA ILE A 93 4.72 -5.98 -6.90
C ILE A 93 6.25 -5.93 -7.03
N PHE A 94 6.77 -6.17 -8.23
CA PHE A 94 8.21 -6.17 -8.52
C PHE A 94 8.85 -4.82 -8.14
N TRP A 95 8.24 -3.71 -8.58
CA TRP A 95 8.68 -2.35 -8.25
C TRP A 95 8.33 -1.91 -6.83
N ASN A 96 7.58 -2.71 -6.07
CA ASN A 96 7.13 -2.42 -4.71
C ASN A 96 6.46 -1.03 -4.59
N VAL A 97 5.56 -0.72 -5.53
CA VAL A 97 4.89 0.59 -5.59
C VAL A 97 4.11 0.84 -4.31
N GLY A 98 4.10 2.08 -3.82
CA GLY A 98 3.46 2.50 -2.58
C GLY A 98 4.30 2.27 -1.31
N PHE A 99 5.48 1.66 -1.42
CA PHE A 99 6.41 1.52 -0.30
C PHE A 99 6.87 2.88 0.20
N GLY A 100 7.13 3.05 1.49
CA GLY A 100 7.55 4.36 1.97
C GLY A 100 7.92 4.39 3.45
N TYR A 101 8.22 5.60 3.91
CA TYR A 101 8.59 5.88 5.28
C TYR A 101 7.95 7.20 5.73
N ASN A 102 7.55 7.26 6.99
CA ASN A 102 7.30 8.52 7.70
C ASN A 102 8.42 8.70 8.72
N ILE A 103 9.08 9.84 8.69
CA ILE A 103 10.19 10.16 9.58
C ILE A 103 9.82 11.42 10.35
N PHE A 104 9.75 11.33 11.68
CA PHE A 104 9.47 12.46 12.56
C PHE A 104 10.74 12.81 13.31
N ASN A 105 11.37 13.94 12.98
CA ASN A 105 12.63 14.36 13.58
C ASN A 105 12.41 15.57 14.51
N LYS A 106 12.50 15.33 15.82
CA LYS A 106 12.34 16.33 16.88
C LYS A 106 13.49 17.34 16.93
N ILE A 107 14.70 16.96 16.52
CA ILE A 107 15.88 17.86 16.52
C ILE A 107 15.70 18.93 15.45
N THR A 108 15.31 18.52 14.24
CA THR A 108 15.12 19.45 13.12
C THR A 108 13.72 20.08 13.07
N GLY A 109 12.77 19.60 13.89
CA GLY A 109 11.38 20.05 13.89
C GLY A 109 10.65 19.77 12.57
N ARG A 110 10.98 18.65 11.91
CA ARG A 110 10.47 18.32 10.56
C ARG A 110 9.92 16.91 10.45
N VAL A 111 8.86 16.78 9.66
CA VAL A 111 8.27 15.51 9.24
C VAL A 111 8.63 15.27 7.78
N TYR A 112 9.19 14.11 7.48
CA TYR A 112 9.47 13.66 6.11
C TYR A 112 8.55 12.49 5.77
N ILE A 113 7.80 12.65 4.68
CA ILE A 113 6.91 11.64 4.14
C ILE A 113 7.49 11.22 2.81
N ILE A 114 8.01 10.00 2.76
CA ILE A 114 8.68 9.43 1.59
C ILE A 114 7.80 8.31 1.06
N ARG A 115 7.50 8.34 -0.23
CA ARG A 115 6.73 7.29 -0.93
C ARG A 115 7.44 6.90 -2.23
N LEU A 116 7.39 5.62 -2.55
CA LEU A 116 7.94 5.02 -3.76
C LEU A 116 6.80 4.83 -4.76
N GLY A 117 6.79 5.63 -5.82
CA GLY A 117 5.84 5.53 -6.92
C GLY A 117 6.22 4.50 -7.98
N PHE A 118 5.53 4.61 -9.11
CA PHE A 118 5.83 3.84 -10.32
C PHE A 118 7.23 4.17 -10.88
N PRO A 119 7.85 3.25 -11.64
CA PRO A 119 9.13 3.52 -12.29
C PRO A 119 9.05 4.76 -13.19
N GLY A 120 10.07 5.62 -13.10
CA GLY A 120 10.13 6.88 -13.85
C GLY A 120 11.13 7.86 -13.23
N LYS A 121 11.22 9.06 -13.81
CA LYS A 121 12.14 10.13 -13.35
C LYS A 121 11.85 10.58 -11.91
N ASN A 122 10.57 10.58 -11.51
CA ASN A 122 10.13 11.00 -10.18
C ASN A 122 9.57 9.82 -9.38
N ARG A 123 10.34 8.73 -9.31
CA ARG A 123 9.93 7.52 -8.58
C ARG A 123 9.81 7.76 -7.07
N TRP A 124 10.63 8.63 -6.50
CA TRP A 124 10.55 9.00 -5.09
C TRP A 124 9.74 10.27 -4.94
N LEU A 125 8.67 10.18 -4.16
CA LEU A 125 7.83 11.31 -3.77
C LEU A 125 8.20 11.65 -2.33
N CYS A 126 8.85 12.80 -2.15
CA CYS A 126 9.28 13.29 -0.85
C CYS A 126 8.50 14.56 -0.52
N ALA A 127 7.69 14.52 0.54
CA ALA A 127 7.04 15.69 1.11
C ALA A 127 7.66 15.99 2.48
N THR A 128 7.90 17.27 2.77
CA THR A 128 8.52 17.72 4.02
C THR A 128 7.64 18.80 4.63
N TYR A 129 7.36 18.67 5.93
CA TYR A 129 6.52 19.58 6.69
C TYR A 129 7.24 20.01 7.97
N LEU A 130 7.06 21.27 8.37
CA LEU A 130 7.53 21.80 9.64
C LEU A 130 6.53 21.44 10.73
N PHE A 131 7.01 21.19 11.96
CA PHE A 131 6.13 20.93 13.10
C PHE A 131 5.16 22.10 13.36
N GLU A 132 5.61 23.33 13.13
CA GLU A 132 4.82 24.57 13.29
C GLU A 132 3.62 24.68 12.34
N ASP A 133 3.66 23.98 11.21
CA ASP A 133 2.56 23.99 10.23
C ASP A 133 1.54 22.88 10.48
N ILE A 134 1.87 21.92 11.36
CA ILE A 134 1.00 20.82 11.73
C ILE A 134 0.10 21.28 12.87
N GLN A 135 -1.21 21.18 12.66
CA GLN A 135 -2.22 21.64 13.61
C GLN A 135 -2.71 20.51 14.52
N ALA A 136 -2.93 19.33 13.94
CA ALA A 136 -3.49 18.19 14.65
C ALA A 136 -3.14 16.87 13.97
N VAL A 137 -3.31 15.78 14.72
CA VAL A 137 -3.35 14.42 14.18
C VAL A 137 -4.80 13.95 14.22
N GLN A 138 -5.39 13.70 13.05
CA GLN A 138 -6.81 13.34 12.94
C GLN A 138 -6.97 11.84 12.67
N VAL A 139 -7.86 11.20 13.44
CA VAL A 139 -8.32 9.82 13.19
C VAL A 139 -9.70 9.91 12.53
N GLU A 140 -9.82 9.42 11.29
CA GLU A 140 -11.09 9.37 10.57
C GLU A 140 -11.59 7.93 10.50
N ILE A 141 -12.80 7.71 11.02
CA ILE A 141 -13.47 6.41 10.99
C ILE A 141 -14.66 6.51 10.04
N LYS A 142 -14.55 5.83 8.89
CA LYS A 142 -15.67 5.61 7.99
C LYS A 142 -16.25 4.23 8.26
N SER A 143 -17.50 4.20 8.71
CA SER A 143 -18.30 2.99 8.86
C SER A 143 -19.26 2.84 7.68
N GLY A 144 -19.49 1.60 7.21
CA GLY A 144 -20.35 1.33 6.06
C GLY A 144 -19.91 0.10 5.27
N LEU A 145 -20.25 0.06 3.98
CA LEU A 145 -19.90 -1.03 3.04
C LEU A 145 -18.39 -1.12 2.76
N ASP A 146 -17.68 0.01 2.86
CA ASP A 146 -16.23 0.11 2.69
C ASP A 146 -15.64 0.79 3.95
N PRO A 147 -15.52 0.04 5.07
CA PRO A 147 -15.05 0.61 6.31
C PRO A 147 -13.57 1.01 6.20
N LYS A 148 -13.27 2.26 6.51
CA LYS A 148 -11.90 2.81 6.49
C LYS A 148 -11.55 3.44 7.82
N ARG A 149 -10.31 3.20 8.25
CA ARG A 149 -9.71 3.84 9.41
C ARG A 149 -8.43 4.50 8.93
N GLU A 150 -8.46 5.82 8.86
CA GLU A 150 -7.36 6.61 8.32
C GLU A 150 -6.77 7.48 9.42
N LEU A 151 -5.44 7.56 9.43
CA LEU A 151 -4.69 8.48 10.28
C LEU A 151 -4.14 9.58 9.40
N LEU A 152 -4.57 10.81 9.65
CA LEU A 152 -4.29 11.97 8.83
C LEU A 152 -3.46 12.98 9.62
N LEU A 153 -2.42 13.50 8.99
CA LEU A 153 -1.70 14.67 9.46
C LEU A 153 -2.44 15.91 8.95
N VAL A 154 -2.94 16.76 9.84
CA VAL A 154 -3.65 17.99 9.48
C VAL A 154 -2.64 19.14 9.50
N THR A 155 -2.36 19.68 8.32
CA THR A 155 -1.57 20.90 8.10
C THR A 155 -2.54 22.04 7.76
N LYS A 156 -2.10 23.30 7.86
CA LYS A 156 -2.90 24.50 7.50
C LYS A 156 -3.68 24.37 6.18
N ASP A 157 -3.08 23.75 5.15
CA ASP A 157 -3.65 23.69 3.81
C ASP A 157 -4.09 22.28 3.36
N GLN A 158 -3.62 21.21 4.02
CA GLN A 158 -3.74 19.84 3.51
C GLN A 158 -3.90 18.80 4.63
N ARG A 159 -4.58 17.69 4.30
CA ARG A 159 -4.68 16.49 5.15
C ARG A 159 -3.92 15.36 4.48
N ILE A 160 -2.89 14.83 5.15
CA ILE A 160 -1.97 13.86 4.55
C ILE A 160 -2.10 12.51 5.26
N PRO A 161 -2.49 11.44 4.55
CA PRO A 161 -2.62 10.12 5.16
C PRO A 161 -1.24 9.55 5.52
N LEU A 162 -1.11 9.13 6.77
CA LEU A 162 0.11 8.54 7.32
C LEU A 162 0.12 7.02 7.20
N LEU A 163 -1.06 6.39 7.16
CA LEU A 163 -1.20 4.94 7.09
C LEU A 163 -1.16 4.40 5.65
N PRO A 164 -0.74 3.14 5.47
CA PRO A 164 -0.85 2.45 4.20
C PRO A 164 -2.31 2.34 3.72
N VAL A 165 -2.53 2.51 2.41
CA VAL A 165 -3.81 2.17 1.76
C VAL A 165 -4.01 0.66 1.83
N GLY A 166 -5.13 0.16 2.33
CA GLY A 166 -5.39 -1.28 2.42
C GLY A 166 -6.40 -1.67 3.48
N GLU A 167 -6.19 -2.84 4.09
CA GLU A 167 -7.00 -3.32 5.20
C GLU A 167 -6.90 -2.36 6.40
N PRO A 168 -8.04 -1.92 6.95
CA PRO A 168 -8.04 -1.01 8.09
C PRO A 168 -7.45 -1.69 9.31
N LEU A 169 -6.49 -1.03 9.95
CA LEU A 169 -5.92 -1.48 11.21
C LEU A 169 -7.00 -1.54 12.32
N PRO A 170 -6.81 -2.36 13.36
CA PRO A 170 -7.63 -2.31 14.56
C PRO A 170 -7.71 -0.89 15.13
N LEU A 171 -8.88 -0.48 15.63
CA LEU A 171 -9.09 0.89 16.11
C LEU A 171 -8.09 1.26 17.21
N SER A 172 -7.87 0.37 18.17
CA SER A 172 -6.87 0.55 19.23
C SER A 172 -5.48 0.87 18.67
N GLU A 173 -5.02 0.14 17.64
CA GLU A 173 -3.69 0.39 17.06
C GLU A 173 -3.60 1.74 16.34
N VAL A 174 -4.70 2.18 15.72
CA VAL A 174 -4.76 3.49 15.07
C VAL A 174 -4.73 4.61 16.11
N GLU A 175 -5.51 4.47 17.18
CA GLU A 175 -5.55 5.42 18.30
C GLU A 175 -4.20 5.50 19.01
N ASP A 176 -3.58 4.36 19.32
CA ASP A 176 -2.25 4.30 19.94
C ASP A 176 -1.20 5.01 19.09
N LYS A 177 -1.17 4.72 17.77
CA LYS A 177 -0.28 5.43 16.82
C LYS A 177 -0.58 6.93 16.77
N ALA A 178 -1.85 7.32 16.77
CA ALA A 178 -2.24 8.73 16.76
C ALA A 178 -1.72 9.47 17.99
N ILE A 179 -1.92 8.88 19.17
CA ILE A 179 -1.46 9.44 20.46
C ILE A 179 0.06 9.57 20.48
N GLU A 180 0.79 8.54 20.05
CA GLU A 180 2.25 8.60 20.03
C GLU A 180 2.78 9.66 19.05
N ILE A 181 2.20 9.79 17.86
CA ILE A 181 2.60 10.80 16.87
C ILE A 181 2.26 12.21 17.38
N ALA A 182 1.07 12.40 17.95
CA ALA A 182 0.65 13.66 18.56
C ALA A 182 1.58 14.09 19.71
N LYS A 183 2.02 13.15 20.56
CA LYS A 183 3.02 13.41 21.61
C LYS A 183 4.37 13.87 21.03
N ILE A 184 4.79 13.33 19.89
CA ILE A 184 6.05 13.72 19.24
C ILE A 184 5.94 15.13 18.65
N LEU A 185 4.79 15.46 18.07
CA LEU A 185 4.53 16.73 17.41
C LEU A 185 4.08 17.83 18.37
N ALA A 186 3.69 17.47 19.61
CA ALA A 186 3.08 18.36 20.61
C ALA A 186 1.79 19.04 20.11
N VAL A 187 0.98 18.31 19.36
CA VAL A 187 -0.31 18.76 18.79
C VAL A 187 -1.47 17.91 19.34
N PRO A 188 -2.72 18.42 19.35
CA PRO A 188 -3.88 17.63 19.75
C PRO A 188 -4.18 16.47 18.79
N VAL A 189 -4.83 15.43 19.33
CA VAL A 189 -5.48 14.38 18.53
C VAL A 189 -6.94 14.77 18.32
N GLU A 190 -7.39 14.76 17.07
CA GLU A 190 -8.80 14.95 16.71
C GLU A 190 -9.40 13.60 16.33
N GLY A 191 -10.52 13.24 16.95
CA GLY A 191 -11.33 12.08 16.56
C GLY A 191 -12.68 12.55 16.04
N VAL A 192 -13.16 11.94 14.96
CA VAL A 192 -14.54 12.10 14.46
C VAL A 192 -15.26 10.77 14.56
#